data_AF-A0A7Z0MJC5-F1
#
_entry.id   AF-A0A7Z0MJC5-F1
#
_cell.length_a   1.000
_cell.length_b   1.000
_cell.length_c   1.000
_cell.angle_alpha   90.00
_cell.angle_beta   90.00
_cell.angle_gamma   90.00
#
_symmetry.space_group_name_H-M   'P 1'
#
loop_
_entity.id
_entity.type
_entity.pdbx_description
1 polymer ?
#
loop_
_entity_poly.entity_id
_entity_poly.type
_entity_poly.pdbx_seq_one_letter_code
_entity_poly.pdbx_strand_id
1 'polypeptide(L)'
;MLTLLARFLARPAVADAIIRRAQRTPYVDITSANGIQTYMGRWWLFNRYDRPGGARFKFLPSIRVHHIMREDRDRHLHDHPWNARTFILRGWYLEQLDDKGRKVHMREAGYTGRLLFGQYHRIAAVSAFGVWTIFITWRYRGTWGFRVNGRKVPWREYLEGGQE
;
A
#
# COMPACT_ATOMS: atom_id res chain seq x y z
N MET A 1 -7.25 -13.50 -16.80
CA MET A 1 -6.04 -12.78 -17.30
C MET A 1 -5.21 -12.16 -16.17
N LEU A 2 -5.74 -11.25 -15.33
CA LEU A 2 -4.94 -10.58 -14.29
C LEU A 2 -4.40 -11.51 -13.19
N THR A 3 -5.12 -12.57 -12.82
CA THR A 3 -4.63 -13.58 -11.86
C THR A 3 -3.43 -14.36 -12.41
N LEU A 4 -3.40 -14.65 -13.72
CA LEU A 4 -2.25 -15.30 -14.35
C LEU A 4 -1.03 -14.38 -14.34
N LEU A 5 -1.23 -13.09 -14.63
CA LEU A 5 -0.18 -12.08 -14.50
C LEU A 5 0.33 -11.99 -13.06
N ALA A 6 -0.55 -11.95 -12.06
CA ALA A 6 -0.15 -11.90 -10.65
C ALA A 6 0.70 -13.11 -10.26
N ARG A 7 0.28 -14.33 -10.64
CA ARG A 7 1.06 -15.56 -10.42
C ARG A 7 2.41 -15.55 -11.13
N PHE A 8 2.48 -14.99 -12.34
CA PHE A 8 3.74 -14.82 -13.07
C PHE A 8 4.68 -13.83 -12.37
N LEU A 9 4.17 -12.67 -11.95
CA LEU A 9 4.94 -11.64 -11.24
C LEU A 9 5.48 -12.14 -9.89
N ALA A 10 4.77 -13.06 -9.24
CA ALA A 10 5.16 -13.68 -7.98
C ALA A 10 6.22 -14.80 -8.11
N ARG A 11 6.61 -15.19 -9.34
CA ARG A 11 7.70 -16.16 -9.52
C ARG A 11 9.01 -15.57 -8.95
N PRO A 12 9.81 -16.33 -8.17
CA PRO A 12 10.95 -15.78 -7.43
C PRO A 12 11.89 -14.90 -8.27
N ALA A 13 12.34 -15.39 -9.43
CA ALA A 13 13.25 -14.64 -10.31
C ALA A 13 12.63 -13.33 -10.85
N VAL A 14 11.32 -13.34 -11.13
CA VAL A 14 10.59 -12.17 -11.64
C VAL A 14 10.40 -11.14 -10.52
N ALA A 15 9.93 -11.59 -9.35
CA ALA A 15 9.77 -10.77 -8.16
C ALA A 15 11.11 -10.10 -7.78
N ASP A 16 12.20 -10.88 -7.73
CA ASP A 16 13.53 -10.36 -7.40
C ASP A 16 14.03 -9.34 -8.42
N ALA A 17 13.81 -9.56 -9.71
CA ALA A 17 14.18 -8.59 -10.75
C ALA A 17 13.42 -7.27 -10.59
N ILE A 18 12.11 -7.34 -10.30
CA ILE A 18 11.25 -6.17 -10.07
C ILE A 18 11.70 -5.40 -8.82
N ILE A 19 11.93 -6.11 -7.71
CA ILE A 19 12.38 -5.53 -6.44
C ILE A 19 13.74 -4.84 -6.63
N ARG A 20 14.74 -5.54 -7.19
CA ARG A 20 16.06 -4.94 -7.47
C ARG A 20 15.97 -3.72 -8.39
N ARG A 21 15.07 -3.76 -9.39
CA ARG A 21 14.89 -2.64 -10.31
C ARG A 21 14.28 -1.43 -9.61
N ALA A 22 13.28 -1.62 -8.75
CA ALA A 22 12.65 -0.55 -8.00
C ALA A 22 13.62 0.04 -6.96
N GLN A 23 14.39 -0.79 -6.26
CA GLN A 23 15.33 -0.37 -5.21
C GLN A 23 16.38 0.66 -5.65
N ARG A 24 16.68 0.74 -6.96
CA ARG A 24 17.52 1.80 -7.56
C ARG A 24 16.88 3.18 -7.52
N THR A 25 15.65 3.31 -7.05
CA THR A 25 14.88 4.55 -7.08
C THR A 25 14.05 4.69 -5.80
N PRO A 26 14.70 5.00 -4.65
CA PRO A 26 14.04 5.13 -3.36
C PRO A 26 12.95 6.19 -3.32
N TYR A 27 11.96 5.95 -2.48
CA TYR A 27 10.97 6.91 -2.02
C TYR A 27 11.05 7.00 -0.49
N VAL A 28 10.41 8.00 0.11
CA VAL A 28 10.42 8.16 1.57
C VAL A 28 9.79 6.93 2.21
N ASP A 29 10.47 6.30 3.16
CA ASP A 29 9.90 5.16 3.89
C ASP A 29 8.83 5.63 4.90
N ILE A 30 7.97 4.71 5.32
CA ILE A 30 7.08 4.95 6.46
C ILE A 30 7.72 4.30 7.68
N THR A 31 8.01 5.09 8.69
CA THR A 31 8.56 4.67 9.97
C THR A 31 7.52 4.79 11.08
N SER A 32 7.73 4.09 12.19
CA SER A 32 6.97 4.28 13.42
C SER A 32 7.07 5.73 13.92
N ALA A 33 6.14 6.15 14.77
CA ALA A 33 6.11 7.52 15.32
C ALA A 33 7.44 7.95 15.99
N ASN A 34 8.19 7.01 16.57
CA ASN A 34 9.51 7.25 17.17
C ASN A 34 10.68 7.19 16.16
N GLY A 35 10.42 6.93 14.88
CA GLY A 35 11.43 6.83 13.81
C GLY A 35 12.33 5.59 13.86
N ILE A 36 12.23 4.75 14.89
CA ILE A 36 13.18 3.66 15.13
C ILE A 36 12.92 2.46 14.22
N GLN A 37 11.65 2.19 13.88
CA GLN A 37 11.27 0.97 13.20
C GLN A 37 10.65 1.30 11.85
N THR A 38 11.21 0.72 10.78
CA THR A 38 10.62 0.85 9.46
C THR A 38 9.36 0.01 9.38
N TYR A 39 8.23 0.66 9.13
CA TYR A 39 6.94 0.01 8.92
C TYR A 39 6.82 -0.45 7.46
N MET A 40 7.20 0.42 6.51
CA MET A 40 7.11 0.14 5.08
C MET A 40 8.24 0.79 4.29
N GLY A 41 9.05 -0.04 3.63
CA GLY A 41 10.03 0.40 2.64
C GLY A 41 9.33 0.72 1.32
N ARG A 42 9.68 1.84 0.68
CA ARG A 42 9.00 2.28 -0.56
C ARG A 42 9.97 2.68 -1.64
N TRP A 43 9.73 2.18 -2.85
CA TRP A 43 10.54 2.48 -4.02
C TRP A 43 9.67 2.69 -5.26
N TRP A 44 10.18 3.47 -6.20
CA TRP A 44 9.49 3.73 -7.45
C TRP A 44 9.91 2.76 -8.54
N LEU A 45 8.92 2.17 -9.21
CA LEU A 45 9.13 1.37 -10.42
C LEU A 45 8.87 2.19 -11.69
N PHE A 46 7.86 3.06 -11.66
CA PHE A 46 7.44 3.83 -12.83
C PHE A 46 6.70 5.13 -12.48
N ASN A 47 6.85 6.15 -13.35
CA ASN A 47 6.10 7.42 -13.36
C ASN A 47 5.98 8.12 -12.00
N ARG A 48 7.13 8.41 -11.41
CA ARG A 48 7.28 9.12 -10.14
C ARG A 48 6.59 10.49 -10.16
N TYR A 49 5.77 10.77 -9.16
CA TYR A 49 5.15 12.07 -9.00
C TYR A 49 5.85 12.97 -7.96
N ASP A 50 6.84 12.47 -7.23
CA ASP A 50 7.56 13.16 -6.15
C ASP A 50 8.71 14.07 -6.65
N ARG A 51 8.66 14.46 -7.92
CA ARG A 51 9.67 15.29 -8.57
C ARG A 51 9.10 16.69 -8.84
N PRO A 52 9.94 17.72 -8.97
CA PRO A 52 9.51 19.00 -9.52
C PRO A 52 8.78 18.80 -10.86
N GLY A 53 7.59 19.38 -11.01
CA GLY A 53 6.73 19.19 -12.18
C GLY A 53 5.82 17.94 -12.15
N GLY A 54 5.91 17.10 -11.12
CA GLY A 54 5.04 15.94 -10.91
C GLY A 54 5.35 14.74 -11.81
N ALA A 55 4.32 13.92 -12.08
CA ALA A 55 4.45 12.72 -12.90
C ALA A 55 4.78 13.05 -14.36
N ARG A 56 5.80 12.40 -14.93
CA ARG A 56 6.24 12.59 -16.33
C ARG A 56 5.10 12.34 -17.32
N PHE A 57 4.31 11.29 -17.10
CA PHE A 57 3.20 10.91 -17.95
C PHE A 57 1.89 11.11 -17.19
N LYS A 58 1.25 12.28 -17.38
CA LYS A 58 0.10 12.74 -16.58
C LYS A 58 -1.13 11.80 -16.63
N PHE A 59 -1.26 11.01 -17.70
CA PHE A 59 -2.40 10.10 -17.90
C PHE A 59 -2.08 8.63 -17.59
N LEU A 60 -0.81 8.30 -17.31
CA LEU A 60 -0.40 6.95 -16.92
C LEU A 60 -0.37 6.82 -15.40
N PRO A 61 -0.58 5.61 -14.85
CA PRO A 61 -0.47 5.41 -13.41
C PRO A 61 0.98 5.60 -12.93
N SER A 62 1.12 5.83 -11.64
CA SER A 62 2.40 5.71 -10.93
C SER A 62 2.50 4.33 -10.30
N ILE A 63 3.69 3.74 -10.33
CA ILE A 63 3.92 2.38 -9.82
C ILE A 63 5.03 2.40 -8.79
N ARG A 64 4.72 1.87 -7.60
CA ARG A 64 5.67 1.63 -6.52
C ARG A 64 5.83 0.16 -6.25
N VAL A 65 6.97 -0.17 -5.65
CA VAL A 65 7.17 -1.41 -4.92
C VAL A 65 7.19 -1.05 -3.44
N HIS A 66 6.45 -1.81 -2.63
CA HIS A 66 6.47 -1.68 -1.18
C HIS A 66 6.99 -2.96 -0.54
N HIS A 67 7.77 -2.83 0.53
CA HIS A 67 8.04 -3.89 1.50
C HIS A 67 7.35 -3.52 2.80
N ILE A 68 6.22 -4.16 3.06
CA ILE A 68 5.41 -3.92 4.25
C ILE A 68 5.89 -4.90 5.31
N MET A 69 6.54 -4.37 6.34
CA MET A 69 7.20 -5.17 7.37
C MET A 69 6.34 -5.36 8.61
N ARG A 70 5.26 -4.59 8.75
CA ARG A 70 4.43 -4.55 9.95
C ARG A 70 2.96 -4.34 9.63
N GLU A 71 2.12 -4.75 10.57
CA GLU A 71 0.69 -4.47 10.63
C GLU A 71 0.40 -3.01 10.98
N ASP A 72 -0.77 -2.53 10.55
CA ASP A 72 -1.33 -1.27 10.99
C ASP A 72 -1.75 -1.37 12.46
N ARG A 73 -1.25 -0.45 13.28
CA ARG A 73 -1.55 -0.39 14.72
C ARG A 73 -2.58 0.67 15.08
N ASP A 74 -3.09 1.39 14.09
CA ASP A 74 -4.12 2.39 14.29
C ASP A 74 -5.46 1.74 14.67
N ARG A 75 -6.18 2.41 15.58
CA ARG A 75 -7.51 1.98 16.03
C ARG A 75 -8.53 1.92 14.89
N HIS A 76 -8.45 2.87 13.97
CA HIS A 76 -9.42 3.06 12.89
C HIS A 76 -8.88 2.57 11.54
N LEU A 77 -9.79 2.15 10.65
CA LEU A 77 -9.43 1.78 9.27
C LEU A 77 -9.07 3.03 8.48
N HIS A 78 -8.13 2.91 7.54
CA HIS A 78 -7.68 4.02 6.69
C HIS A 78 -8.04 3.82 5.23
N ASP A 79 -8.17 4.89 4.46
CA ASP A 79 -8.40 4.83 3.01
C ASP A 79 -7.19 5.26 2.20
N HIS A 80 -7.36 5.46 0.89
CA HIS A 80 -6.30 5.96 0.02
C HIS A 80 -6.81 7.11 -0.86
N PRO A 81 -5.94 8.07 -1.21
CA PRO A 81 -6.32 9.24 -2.02
C PRO A 81 -6.47 8.91 -3.52
N TRP A 82 -6.42 7.64 -3.91
CA TRP A 82 -6.43 7.17 -5.29
C TRP A 82 -7.34 5.96 -5.46
N ASN A 83 -7.75 5.69 -6.70
CA ASN A 83 -7.98 4.31 -7.09
C ASN A 83 -6.62 3.64 -7.28
N ALA A 84 -6.50 2.40 -6.82
CA ALA A 84 -5.27 1.64 -6.86
C ALA A 84 -5.51 0.15 -7.13
N ARG A 85 -4.41 -0.52 -7.50
CA ARG A 85 -4.34 -1.97 -7.63
C ARG A 85 -3.04 -2.46 -7.02
N THR A 86 -3.14 -3.56 -6.28
CA THR A 86 -1.99 -4.26 -5.72
C THR A 86 -1.73 -5.58 -6.43
N PHE A 87 -0.47 -5.99 -6.50
CA PHE A 87 -0.04 -7.35 -6.82
C PHE A 87 0.94 -7.80 -5.73
N ILE A 88 0.77 -9.00 -5.19
CA ILE A 88 1.68 -9.53 -4.17
C ILE A 88 2.77 -10.36 -4.83
N LEU A 89 4.01 -9.96 -4.60
CA LEU A 89 5.21 -10.58 -5.16
C LEU A 89 5.75 -11.70 -4.27
N ARG A 90 5.79 -11.49 -2.95
CA ARG A 90 6.37 -12.41 -1.96
C ARG A 90 5.75 -12.18 -0.58
N GLY A 91 5.57 -13.23 0.19
CA GLY A 91 4.99 -13.16 1.54
C GLY A 91 3.47 -13.03 1.50
N TRP A 92 2.89 -12.63 2.63
CA TRP A 92 1.44 -12.45 2.77
C TRP A 92 1.09 -11.39 3.81
N TYR A 93 -0.14 -10.88 3.73
CA TYR A 93 -0.76 -10.09 4.77
C TYR A 93 -2.23 -10.45 4.98
N LEU A 94 -2.75 -10.20 6.18
CA LEU A 94 -4.17 -10.24 6.48
C LEU A 94 -4.75 -8.84 6.28
N GLU A 95 -5.74 -8.72 5.42
CA GLU A 95 -6.44 -7.47 5.10
C GLU A 95 -7.80 -7.45 5.78
N GLN A 96 -8.02 -6.51 6.69
CA GLN A 96 -9.35 -6.23 7.20
C GLN A 96 -9.97 -5.11 6.38
N LEU A 97 -11.13 -5.38 5.78
CA LEU A 97 -11.89 -4.40 5.02
C LEU A 97 -12.99 -3.79 5.90
N ASP A 98 -13.40 -2.57 5.55
CA ASP A 98 -14.59 -1.92 6.09
C ASP A 98 -15.86 -2.49 5.45
N ASP A 99 -16.10 -3.78 5.68
CA ASP A 99 -17.37 -4.42 5.39
C ASP A 99 -18.20 -4.56 6.67
N LYS A 100 -19.52 -4.62 6.53
CA LYS A 100 -20.48 -4.75 7.63
C LYS A 100 -20.32 -6.08 8.43
N GLY A 101 -19.22 -6.82 8.23
CA GLY A 101 -18.94 -8.13 8.83
C GLY A 101 -17.50 -8.31 9.35
N ARG A 102 -16.67 -7.26 9.45
CA ARG A 102 -15.26 -7.32 9.93
C ARG A 102 -14.45 -8.45 9.28
N LYS A 103 -14.70 -8.79 8.02
CA LYS A 103 -14.02 -9.93 7.40
C LYS A 103 -12.54 -9.60 7.22
N VAL A 104 -11.73 -10.58 7.60
CA VAL A 104 -10.28 -10.55 7.38
C VAL A 104 -9.97 -11.50 6.24
N HIS A 105 -9.23 -11.01 5.25
CA HIS A 105 -8.86 -11.75 4.07
C HIS A 105 -7.36 -11.96 4.00
N MET A 106 -6.92 -13.20 3.83
CA MET A 106 -5.53 -13.48 3.53
C MET A 106 -5.21 -13.10 2.09
N ARG A 107 -4.16 -12.31 1.90
CA ARG A 107 -3.61 -11.93 0.60
C ARG A 107 -2.17 -12.41 0.53
N GLU A 108 -1.86 -13.28 -0.42
CA GLU A 108 -0.53 -13.90 -0.55
C GLU A 108 0.05 -13.77 -1.96
N ALA A 109 1.31 -14.16 -2.13
CA ALA A 109 2.02 -14.14 -3.41
C ALA A 109 1.18 -14.71 -4.55
N GLY A 110 1.08 -13.97 -5.65
CA GLY A 110 0.23 -14.32 -6.79
C GLY A 110 -1.20 -13.77 -6.72
N TYR A 111 -1.55 -13.06 -5.65
CA TYR A 111 -2.79 -12.30 -5.54
C TYR A 111 -2.73 -10.95 -6.26
N THR A 112 -3.89 -10.47 -6.74
CA THR A 112 -4.10 -9.07 -7.13
C THR A 112 -5.49 -8.58 -6.72
N GLY A 113 -5.55 -7.35 -6.21
CA GLY A 113 -6.78 -6.72 -5.72
C GLY A 113 -6.88 -5.25 -6.10
N ARG A 114 -8.11 -4.71 -6.08
CA ARG A 114 -8.34 -3.26 -6.22
C ARG A 114 -8.49 -2.65 -4.84
N LEU A 115 -8.03 -1.41 -4.71
CA LEU A 115 -8.30 -0.54 -3.58
C LEU A 115 -8.88 0.74 -4.17
N LEU A 116 -10.19 0.96 -4.03
CA LEU A 116 -10.85 2.12 -4.61
C LEU A 116 -10.84 3.29 -3.64
N PHE A 117 -10.86 4.50 -4.18
CA PHE A 117 -11.00 5.72 -3.38
C PHE A 117 -12.27 5.63 -2.50
N GLY A 118 -12.12 5.94 -1.20
CA GLY A 118 -13.19 5.84 -0.21
C GLY A 118 -13.42 4.43 0.35
N GLN A 119 -12.64 3.42 -0.06
CA GLN A 119 -12.60 2.13 0.62
C GLN A 119 -11.60 2.16 1.77
N TYR A 120 -12.09 1.86 2.97
CA TYR A 120 -11.29 1.80 4.17
C TYR A 120 -10.85 0.36 4.44
N HIS A 121 -9.60 0.21 4.87
CA HIS A 121 -9.03 -1.07 5.23
C HIS A 121 -7.88 -0.90 6.22
N ARG A 122 -7.35 -2.02 6.71
CA ARG A 122 -6.06 -2.08 7.39
C ARG A 122 -5.39 -3.42 7.13
N ILE A 123 -4.07 -3.42 7.23
CA ILE A 123 -3.23 -4.61 7.31
C ILE A 123 -3.22 -5.07 8.77
N ALA A 124 -3.93 -6.16 9.06
CA ALA A 124 -4.11 -6.66 10.42
C ALA A 124 -2.95 -7.55 10.90
N ALA A 125 -2.24 -8.19 9.96
CA ALA A 125 -1.06 -9.01 10.23
C ALA A 125 -0.23 -9.15 8.95
N VAL A 126 1.06 -9.43 9.11
CA VAL A 126 2.01 -9.67 8.01
C VAL A 126 2.84 -10.92 8.29
N SER A 127 3.34 -11.57 7.24
CA SER A 127 4.31 -12.66 7.39
C SER A 127 5.59 -12.21 8.11
N ALA A 128 6.31 -13.15 8.74
CA ALA A 128 7.50 -12.87 9.56
C ALA A 128 8.59 -12.01 8.87
N PHE A 129 8.75 -12.15 7.56
CA PHE A 129 9.72 -11.37 6.75
C PHE A 129 9.07 -10.20 5.99
N GLY A 130 7.86 -9.81 6.38
CA GLY A 130 7.03 -8.85 5.68
C GLY A 130 6.50 -9.36 4.34
N VAL A 131 5.87 -8.48 3.59
CA VAL A 131 5.27 -8.75 2.28
C VAL A 131 5.76 -7.74 1.25
N TRP A 132 6.07 -8.22 0.05
CA TRP A 132 6.47 -7.40 -1.09
C TRP A 132 5.32 -7.23 -2.05
N THR A 133 5.02 -6.00 -2.44
CA THR A 133 3.91 -5.68 -3.34
C THR A 133 4.31 -4.73 -4.45
N ILE A 134 3.65 -4.85 -5.61
CA ILE A 134 3.54 -3.76 -6.58
C ILE A 134 2.26 -3.00 -6.25
N PHE A 135 2.37 -1.68 -6.11
CA PHE A 135 1.25 -0.80 -5.86
C PHE A 135 1.10 0.22 -6.99
N ILE A 136 0.00 0.13 -7.71
CA ILE A 136 -0.30 0.96 -8.88
C ILE A 136 -1.37 1.97 -8.47
N THR A 137 -1.09 3.27 -8.61
CA THR A 137 -1.99 4.37 -8.26
C THR A 137 -2.32 5.23 -9.48
N TRP A 138 -3.59 5.62 -9.61
CA TRP A 138 -4.06 6.54 -10.65
C TRP A 138 -4.15 7.98 -10.13
N ARG A 139 -4.94 8.84 -10.79
CA ARG A 139 -5.13 10.25 -10.41
C ARG A 139 -5.57 10.40 -8.96
N TYR A 140 -5.05 11.44 -8.31
CA TYR A 140 -5.45 11.88 -6.98
C TYR A 140 -6.93 12.30 -7.00
N ARG A 141 -7.71 11.84 -6.01
CA ARG A 141 -9.17 12.07 -5.90
C ARG A 141 -9.60 12.73 -4.59
N GLY A 142 -8.71 12.85 -3.62
CA GLY A 142 -8.98 13.43 -2.31
C GLY A 142 -7.84 13.12 -1.34
N THR A 143 -7.96 13.45 -0.06
CA THR A 143 -6.91 13.22 0.94
C THR A 143 -6.79 11.76 1.38
N TRP A 144 -5.74 11.42 2.12
CA TRP A 144 -5.64 10.17 2.90
C TRP A 144 -6.19 10.42 4.30
N GLY A 145 -6.96 9.49 4.87
CA GLY A 145 -7.41 9.59 6.25
C GLY A 145 -7.98 8.30 6.84
N PHE A 146 -8.47 8.43 8.07
CA PHE A 146 -9.03 7.36 8.89
C PHE A 146 -10.54 7.50 9.02
N ARG A 147 -11.25 6.38 9.22
CA ARG A 147 -12.69 6.37 9.47
C ARG A 147 -12.98 6.40 10.96
N VAL A 148 -13.28 7.59 11.48
CA VAL A 148 -13.59 7.82 12.91
C VAL A 148 -15.06 8.18 13.03
N ASN A 149 -15.84 7.42 13.79
CA ASN A 149 -17.28 7.65 14.01
C ASN A 149 -18.08 7.91 12.72
N GLY A 150 -17.77 7.14 11.66
CA GLY A 150 -18.42 7.24 10.35
C GLY A 150 -17.94 8.39 9.45
N ARG A 151 -17.03 9.25 9.94
CA ARG A 151 -16.46 10.38 9.19
C ARG A 151 -15.00 10.12 8.84
N LYS A 152 -14.52 10.78 7.79
CA LYS A 152 -13.11 10.77 7.41
C LYS A 152 -12.37 11.84 8.19
N VAL A 153 -11.34 11.44 8.93
CA VAL A 153 -10.39 12.35 9.59
C VAL A 153 -9.07 12.31 8.81
N PRO A 154 -8.56 13.44 8.30
CA PRO A 154 -7.26 13.50 7.63
C PRO A 154 -6.14 12.92 8.50
N TRP A 155 -5.20 12.22 7.87
CA TRP A 155 -4.18 11.48 8.62
C TRP A 155 -3.32 12.34 9.56
N ARG A 156 -3.03 13.60 9.20
CA ARG A 156 -2.23 14.50 10.06
C ARG A 156 -2.96 14.80 11.35
N GLU A 157 -4.21 15.24 11.23
CA GLU A 157 -5.11 15.49 12.36
C GLU A 157 -5.29 14.24 13.22
N TYR A 158 -5.47 13.08 12.58
CA TYR A 158 -5.65 11.80 13.29
C TYR A 158 -4.40 11.38 14.10
N LEU A 159 -3.20 11.56 13.54
CA LEU A 159 -1.96 11.17 14.22
C LEU A 159 -1.50 12.20 15.27
N GLU A 160 -1.89 13.46 15.12
CA GLU A 160 -1.58 14.55 16.08
C GLU A 160 -2.57 14.58 17.25
N GLY A 161 -3.85 14.26 17.02
CA GLY A 161 -4.96 14.48 17.97
C GLY A 161 -5.14 13.44 19.09
N GLY A 162 -4.37 12.35 19.11
CA GLY A 162 -4.61 11.25 20.04
C GLY A 162 -5.86 10.43 19.68
N GLN A 163 -5.81 9.13 19.94
CA GLN A 163 -6.77 8.15 19.41
C GLN A 163 -8.09 8.09 20.22
N GLU A 164 -8.86 9.19 20.29
CA GLU A 164 -10.18 9.21 20.98
C GLU A 164 -11.20 8.20 20.43
#